data_AF-A0A7Z9AX47-F1
#
_entry.id   AF-A0A7Z9AX47-F1
#
_cell.length_a   1.000
_cell.length_b   1.000
_cell.length_c   1.000
_cell.angle_alpha   90.00
_cell.angle_beta   90.00
_cell.angle_gamma   90.00
#
_symmetry.space_group_name_H-M   'P 1'
#
loop_
_entity.id
_entity.type
_entity.pdbx_description
1 polymer ?
#
loop_
_entity_poly.entity_id
_entity_poly.type
_entity_poly.pdbx_seq_one_letter_code
_entity_poly.pdbx_strand_id
1 'polypeptide(L)'
;MRFKNERAMLVIKEFMKSGDLASIILGIMKDYLLFTDRRVGVSRKYWNVNRKWQYFLGDAEKMRLAVEPNEQLYERSKNWFKRTAAATAKVIQEIDEIKGTQEFQEIIDEIELSEKHQHVIEVQTTNIKDMICA
;
A
#
# COMPACT_ATOMS: atom_id res chain seq x y z
N MET A 1 7.38 5.18 -16.83
CA MET A 1 7.18 5.07 -15.35
C MET A 1 7.11 6.47 -14.76
N ARG A 2 6.32 6.68 -13.70
CA ARG A 2 6.27 7.94 -12.96
C ARG A 2 6.43 7.66 -11.47
N PHE A 3 7.51 8.16 -10.87
CA PHE A 3 7.76 8.09 -9.43
C PHE A 3 7.38 9.41 -8.77
N LYS A 4 6.98 9.37 -7.50
CA LYS A 4 6.64 10.55 -6.67
C LYS A 4 7.09 10.32 -5.24
N ASN A 5 7.29 11.41 -4.49
CA ASN A 5 7.57 11.40 -3.05
C ASN A 5 8.73 10.45 -2.70
N GLU A 6 8.59 9.60 -1.67
CA GLU A 6 9.67 8.72 -1.23
C GLU A 6 10.13 7.77 -2.35
N ARG A 7 9.24 7.29 -3.22
CA ARG A 7 9.62 6.42 -4.34
C ARG A 7 10.56 7.11 -5.34
N ALA A 8 10.36 8.42 -5.58
CA ALA A 8 11.27 9.17 -6.44
C ALA A 8 12.64 9.34 -5.78
N MET A 9 12.66 9.61 -4.47
CA MET A 9 13.90 9.73 -3.70
C MET A 9 14.69 8.42 -3.65
N LEU A 10 14.01 7.27 -3.50
CA LEU A 10 14.66 5.96 -3.54
C LEU A 10 15.34 5.70 -4.89
N VAL A 11 14.66 6.01 -6.00
CA VAL A 11 15.25 5.87 -7.35
C VAL A 11 16.48 6.76 -7.50
N ILE A 12 16.42 8.01 -7.05
CA ILE A 12 17.57 8.92 -7.09
C ILE A 12 18.71 8.41 -6.21
N LYS A 13 18.41 7.90 -5.00
CA LYS A 13 19.41 7.34 -4.08
C LYS A 13 20.15 6.15 -4.69
N GLU A 14 19.42 5.22 -5.31
CA GLU A 14 20.02 4.07 -6.00
C GLU A 14 20.83 4.50 -7.23
N PHE A 15 20.35 5.52 -7.94
CA PHE A 15 21.09 6.09 -9.06
C PHE A 15 22.39 6.75 -8.61
N MET A 16 22.40 7.48 -7.49
CA MET A 16 23.63 8.07 -6.94
C MET A 16 24.65 7.01 -6.49
N LYS A 17 24.21 5.81 -6.08
CA LYS A 17 25.11 4.72 -5.68
C LYS A 17 25.73 3.99 -6.86
N SER A 18 24.91 3.67 -7.87
CA SER A 18 25.29 2.78 -8.96
C SER A 18 25.72 3.52 -10.23
N GLY A 19 25.23 4.75 -10.44
CA GLY A 19 25.40 5.51 -11.68
C GLY A 19 24.62 4.94 -12.88
N ASP A 20 23.90 3.83 -12.73
CA ASP A 20 23.22 3.14 -13.82
C ASP A 20 21.70 3.19 -13.65
N LEU A 21 21.10 4.20 -14.28
CA LEU A 21 19.65 4.36 -14.28
C LEU A 21 18.94 3.25 -15.05
N ALA A 22 19.56 2.68 -16.09
CA ALA A 22 18.91 1.66 -16.92
C ALA A 22 18.69 0.38 -16.12
N SER A 23 19.72 -0.09 -15.41
CA SER A 23 19.63 -1.27 -14.55
C SER A 23 18.61 -1.10 -13.42
N ILE A 24 18.55 0.09 -12.80
CA ILE A 24 17.54 0.43 -11.78
C ILE A 24 16.13 0.32 -12.37
N ILE A 25 15.87 0.95 -13.51
CA ILE A 25 14.55 0.95 -14.13
C ILE A 25 14.13 -0.45 -14.57
N LEU A 26 15.04 -1.23 -15.17
CA LEU A 26 14.79 -2.63 -15.54
C LEU A 26 14.51 -3.49 -14.31
N GLY A 27 15.25 -3.28 -13.22
CA GLY A 27 15.04 -3.97 -11.95
C GLY A 27 13.67 -3.68 -11.33
N ILE A 28 13.23 -2.42 -11.39
CA ILE A 28 11.87 -2.02 -10.98
C ILE A 28 10.83 -2.66 -11.91
N MET A 29 11.03 -2.64 -13.22
CA MET A 29 10.11 -3.30 -14.16
C MET A 29 9.98 -4.80 -13.88
N LYS A 30 11.08 -5.48 -13.56
CA LYS A 30 11.12 -6.91 -13.26
C LYS A 30 10.33 -7.29 -12.00
N ASP A 31 10.18 -6.37 -11.06
CA ASP A 31 9.38 -6.57 -9.84
C ASP A 31 7.90 -6.22 -10.05
N TYR A 32 7.61 -5.10 -10.72
CA TYR A 32 6.25 -4.57 -10.82
C TYR A 32 5.46 -5.04 -12.05
N LEU A 33 6.11 -5.55 -13.10
CA LEU A 33 5.48 -5.90 -14.36
C LEU A 33 5.88 -7.30 -14.83
N LEU A 34 4.88 -8.18 -14.97
CA LEU A 34 5.07 -9.56 -15.42
C LEU A 34 4.26 -9.83 -16.69
N PHE A 35 4.92 -9.93 -17.84
CA PHE A 35 4.29 -10.49 -19.03
C PHE A 35 4.43 -12.01 -19.00
N THR A 36 3.32 -12.70 -19.20
CA THR A 36 3.23 -14.17 -19.12
C THR A 36 2.53 -14.72 -20.35
N ASP A 37 2.89 -15.95 -20.72
CA ASP A 37 2.25 -16.66 -21.81
C ASP A 37 1.01 -17.40 -21.30
N ARG A 38 -0.15 -17.04 -21.85
CA ARG A 38 -1.43 -17.66 -21.47
C ARG A 38 -1.41 -19.15 -21.78
N ARG A 39 -1.85 -19.96 -20.81
CA ARG A 39 -2.05 -21.40 -20.97
C ARG A 39 -3.48 -21.78 -20.64
N VAL A 40 -4.17 -22.36 -21.61
CA VAL A 40 -5.56 -22.84 -21.44
C VAL A 40 -5.56 -23.99 -20.44
N GLY A 41 -6.52 -24.01 -19.52
CA GLY A 41 -6.61 -25.04 -18.48
C GLY A 41 -5.64 -24.91 -17.31
N VAL A 42 -4.78 -23.88 -17.27
CA VAL A 42 -3.82 -23.65 -16.17
C VAL A 42 -4.14 -22.32 -15.47
N SER A 43 -4.15 -22.33 -14.14
CA SER A 43 -4.35 -21.12 -13.33
C SER A 43 -3.25 -20.09 -13.60
N ARG A 44 -3.62 -18.81 -13.63
CA ARG A 44 -2.74 -17.67 -13.96
C ARG A 44 -1.47 -17.60 -13.13
N LYS A 45 -1.51 -18.05 -11.87
CA LYS A 45 -0.34 -18.08 -10.97
C LYS A 45 0.80 -19.01 -11.43
N TYR A 46 0.50 -19.97 -12.31
CA TYR A 46 1.48 -20.91 -12.87
C TYR A 46 1.84 -20.61 -14.33
N TRP A 47 1.46 -19.43 -14.85
CA TRP A 47 1.88 -19.06 -16.19
C TRP A 47 3.36 -18.69 -16.19
N ASN A 48 4.07 -19.21 -17.18
CA ASN A 48 5.48 -18.89 -17.36
C ASN A 48 5.64 -17.45 -17.86
N VAL A 49 6.72 -16.80 -17.43
CA VAL A 49 7.10 -15.48 -17.92
C VAL A 49 7.41 -15.57 -19.41
N ASN A 50 6.90 -14.61 -20.18
CA ASN A 50 7.10 -14.55 -21.62
C ASN A 50 8.60 -14.43 -21.94
N ARG A 51 9.09 -15.24 -22.88
CA ARG A 51 10.52 -15.29 -23.22
C ARG A 51 11.08 -13.96 -23.74
N LYS A 52 10.30 -13.21 -24.53
CA LYS A 52 10.74 -11.88 -25.03
C LYS A 52 10.85 -10.88 -23.88
N TRP A 53 9.97 -10.98 -22.90
CA TRP A 53 10.04 -10.15 -21.69
C TRP A 53 11.26 -10.48 -20.83
N GLN A 54 11.56 -11.77 -20.64
CA GLN A 54 12.79 -12.18 -19.95
C GLN A 54 14.04 -11.67 -20.67
N TYR A 55 14.09 -11.79 -22.00
CA TYR A 55 15.20 -11.30 -22.79
C TYR A 55 15.37 -9.78 -22.69
N PHE A 56 14.26 -9.03 -22.72
CA PHE A 56 14.27 -7.57 -22.58
C PHE A 56 14.80 -7.11 -21.22
N LEU A 57 14.40 -7.79 -20.14
CA LEU A 57 14.86 -7.44 -18.79
C LEU A 57 16.32 -7.83 -18.53
N GLY A 58 16.83 -8.81 -19.27
CA GLY A 58 18.20 -9.32 -19.13
C GLY A 58 18.54 -9.71 -17.69
N ASP A 59 19.77 -9.41 -17.31
CA ASP A 59 20.35 -9.78 -16.01
C ASP A 59 20.05 -8.77 -14.89
N ALA A 60 19.18 -7.78 -15.15
CA ALA A 60 18.83 -6.78 -14.15
C ALA A 60 18.30 -7.45 -12.87
N GLU A 61 18.85 -7.08 -11.73
CA GLU A 61 18.39 -7.56 -10.43
C GLU A 61 17.03 -6.96 -10.09
N LYS A 62 16.16 -7.74 -9.44
CA LYS A 62 14.86 -7.23 -9.00
C LYS A 62 15.05 -6.12 -7.98
N MET A 63 14.42 -4.98 -8.21
CA MET A 63 14.45 -3.85 -7.30
C MET A 63 13.04 -3.46 -6.89
N ARG A 64 12.72 -3.68 -5.61
CA ARG A 64 11.44 -3.29 -5.03
C ARG A 64 11.55 -1.89 -4.42
N LEU A 65 10.68 -0.98 -4.82
CA LEU A 65 10.54 0.33 -4.18
C LEU A 65 9.64 0.19 -2.95
N ALA A 66 10.14 -0.54 -1.95
CA ALA A 66 9.50 -0.60 -0.65
C ALA A 66 9.57 0.79 -0.01
N VAL A 67 8.41 1.36 0.25
CA VAL A 67 8.25 2.62 0.97
C VAL A 67 7.43 2.27 2.19
N GLU A 68 7.94 2.66 3.35
CA GLU A 68 7.18 2.53 4.59
C GLU A 68 5.83 3.24 4.45
N PRO A 69 4.79 2.71 5.11
CA PRO A 69 3.49 3.34 5.06
C PRO A 69 3.61 4.76 5.58
N ASN A 70 3.38 5.72 4.69
CA ASN A 70 3.48 7.15 4.96
C ASN A 70 2.75 7.49 6.28
N GLU A 71 3.42 8.19 7.20
CA GLU A 71 2.88 8.66 8.49
C GLU A 71 1.52 9.39 8.35
N GLN A 72 1.21 9.91 7.17
CA GLN A 72 -0.06 10.56 6.84
C GLN A 72 -1.20 9.61 6.48
N LEU A 73 -1.01 8.28 6.53
CA LEU A 73 -2.07 7.31 6.22
C LEU A 73 -3.29 7.48 7.14
N TYR A 74 -3.05 7.68 8.44
CA TYR A 74 -4.12 7.94 9.39
C TYR A 74 -4.88 9.22 9.08
N GLU A 75 -4.16 10.33 8.84
CA GLU A 75 -4.79 11.60 8.48
C GLU A 75 -5.54 11.53 7.15
N ARG A 76 -5.09 10.71 6.19
CA ARG A 76 -5.84 10.44 4.95
C ARG A 76 -7.13 9.67 5.22
N SER A 77 -7.08 8.59 6.02
CA SER A 77 -8.26 7.80 6.39
C SER A 77 -9.29 8.64 7.15
N LYS A 78 -8.83 9.45 8.09
CA LYS A 78 -9.66 10.40 8.84
C LYS A 78 -10.30 11.47 7.94
N ASN A 79 -9.54 12.04 7.01
CA ASN A 79 -10.08 13.02 6.07
C ASN A 79 -11.05 12.41 5.06
N TRP A 80 -10.82 11.17 4.63
CA TRP A 80 -11.79 10.42 3.83
C TRP A 80 -13.08 10.23 4.62
N PHE A 81 -13.02 9.70 5.85
CA PHE A 81 -14.20 9.50 6.72
C PHE A 81 -14.99 10.80 6.92
N LYS A 82 -14.31 11.90 7.23
CA LYS A 82 -14.93 13.24 7.35
C LYS A 82 -15.72 13.65 6.12
N ARG A 83 -15.21 13.35 4.92
CA ARG A 83 -15.83 13.75 3.65
C ARG A 83 -16.93 12.81 3.18
N THR A 84 -16.85 11.53 3.53
CA THR A 84 -17.74 10.51 2.95
C THR A 84 -18.81 10.00 3.90
N ALA A 85 -18.48 9.76 5.17
CA ALA A 85 -19.32 8.97 6.07
C ALA A 85 -19.67 9.69 7.39
N ALA A 86 -18.92 10.72 7.79
CA ALA A 86 -19.10 11.36 9.09
C ALA A 86 -20.50 11.97 9.31
N ALA A 87 -21.12 12.55 8.27
CA ALA A 87 -22.47 13.11 8.38
C ALA A 87 -23.51 12.00 8.64
N THR A 88 -23.44 10.89 7.92
CA THR A 88 -24.33 9.74 8.11
C THR A 88 -24.11 9.08 9.46
N ALA A 89 -22.85 8.87 9.85
CA ALA A 89 -22.51 8.34 11.18
C ALA A 89 -23.12 9.18 12.29
N LYS A 90 -23.05 10.53 12.18
CA LYS A 90 -23.68 11.44 13.13
C LYS A 90 -25.21 11.27 13.17
N VAL A 91 -25.87 11.12 12.02
CA VAL A 91 -27.33 10.91 11.98
C VAL A 91 -27.73 9.62 12.71
N ILE A 92 -26.99 8.53 12.50
CA ILE A 92 -27.28 7.25 13.16
C ILE A 92 -27.10 7.40 14.68
N GLN A 93 -25.99 8.01 15.11
CA GLN A 93 -25.72 8.26 16.54
C GLN A 93 -26.84 9.08 17.21
N GLU A 94 -27.31 10.15 16.57
CA GLU A 94 -28.39 10.99 17.13
C GLU A 94 -29.73 10.24 17.21
N ILE A 95 -30.02 9.37 16.24
CA ILE A 95 -31.21 8.51 16.26
C ILE A 95 -31.12 7.51 17.41
N ASP A 96 -29.95 6.92 17.64
CA ASP A 96 -29.71 6.00 18.75
C ASP A 96 -29.95 6.65 20.10
N GLU A 97 -29.42 7.87 20.31
CA GLU A 97 -29.60 8.63 21.55
C GLU A 97 -31.08 8.94 21.81
N ILE A 98 -31.85 9.30 20.77
CA ILE A 98 -33.28 9.59 20.89
C ILE A 98 -34.08 8.32 21.21
N LYS A 99 -33.71 7.18 20.62
CA LYS A 99 -34.43 5.91 20.78
C LYS A 99 -33.96 5.08 21.97
N GLY A 100 -32.84 5.46 22.59
CA GLY A 100 -32.19 4.66 23.64
C GLY A 100 -31.62 3.34 23.10
N THR A 101 -31.23 3.30 21.82
CA THR A 101 -30.62 2.13 21.17
C THR A 101 -29.10 2.27 21.10
N GLN A 102 -28.39 1.20 20.74
CA GLN A 102 -26.93 1.16 20.58
C GLN A 102 -26.51 0.64 19.19
N GLU A 103 -27.37 0.82 18.17
CA GLU A 103 -27.19 0.26 16.82
C GLU A 103 -25.85 0.68 16.20
N PHE A 104 -25.45 1.93 16.38
CA PHE A 104 -24.18 2.47 15.90
C PHE A 104 -22.98 1.73 16.49
N GLN A 105 -23.02 1.42 17.79
CA GLN A 105 -21.93 0.70 18.46
C GLN A 105 -21.92 -0.78 18.03
N GLU A 106 -23.09 -1.40 17.92
CA GLU A 106 -23.23 -2.78 17.42
C GLU A 106 -22.62 -2.92 16.01
N ILE A 107 -22.90 -1.98 15.11
CA ILE A 107 -22.31 -1.96 13.75
C ILE A 107 -20.78 -1.85 13.81
N ILE A 108 -20.22 -1.04 14.71
CA ILE A 108 -18.77 -0.89 14.84
C ILE A 108 -18.14 -2.19 15.37
N ASP A 109 -18.78 -2.83 16.36
CA ASP A 109 -18.28 -4.04 17.01
C ASP A 109 -18.33 -5.27 16.09
N GLU A 110 -19.28 -5.33 15.16
CA GLU A 110 -19.37 -6.39 14.13
C GLU A 110 -18.29 -6.28 13.04
N ILE A 111 -17.70 -5.09 12.83
CA ILE A 111 -16.73 -4.88 11.74
C ILE A 111 -15.34 -5.39 12.14
N GLU A 112 -14.86 -6.40 11.42
CA GLU A 112 -13.47 -6.84 11.53
C GLU A 112 -12.51 -5.89 10.82
N LEU A 113 -11.42 -5.53 11.52
CA LEU A 113 -10.35 -4.73 10.95
C LEU A 113 -9.48 -5.56 10.00
N SER A 114 -9.37 -5.13 8.74
CA SER A 114 -8.42 -5.72 7.79
C SER A 114 -6.96 -5.49 8.21
N GLU A 115 -6.03 -6.29 7.69
CA GLU A 115 -4.58 -6.13 7.89
C GLU A 115 -4.11 -4.67 7.64
N LYS A 116 -4.71 -4.00 6.65
CA LYS A 116 -4.39 -2.59 6.35
C LYS A 116 -4.82 -1.65 7.47
N HIS A 117 -5.97 -1.89 8.11
CA HIS A 117 -6.45 -1.08 9.23
C HIS A 117 -5.58 -1.28 10.46
N GLN A 118 -5.24 -2.53 10.77
CA GLN A 118 -4.34 -2.88 11.87
C GLN A 118 -2.97 -2.24 11.71
N HIS A 119 -2.43 -2.24 10.50
CA HIS A 119 -1.16 -1.62 10.22
C HIS A 119 -1.18 -0.09 10.38
N VAL A 120 -2.30 0.58 10.05
CA VAL A 120 -2.46 2.01 10.34
C VAL A 120 -2.45 2.28 11.85
N ILE A 121 -3.06 1.39 12.65
CA ILE A 121 -3.05 1.49 14.11
C ILE A 121 -1.63 1.31 14.65
N GLU A 122 -0.92 0.28 14.20
CA GLU A 122 0.48 0.00 14.57
C GLU A 122 1.37 1.23 14.32
N VAL A 123 1.34 1.79 13.11
CA VAL A 123 2.15 2.98 12.76
C VAL A 123 1.84 4.19 13.66
N GLN A 124 0.59 4.37 14.09
CA GLN A 124 0.21 5.51 14.95
C GLN A 124 0.46 5.28 16.44
N THR A 125 0.57 4.03 16.87
CA THR A 125 0.73 3.65 18.28
C THR A 125 2.16 3.30 18.65
N THR A 126 3.02 2.98 17.67
CA THR A 126 4.46 2.89 17.87
C THR A 126 5.02 4.26 18.26
N ASN A 127 5.55 4.34 19.48
CA ASN A 127 5.98 5.58 20.11
C ASN A 127 7.28 6.08 19.46
N ILE A 128 7.41 7.40 19.26
CA ILE A 128 8.66 8.07 18.80
C ILE A 128 9.88 7.67 19.67
N LYS A 129 9.65 7.21 20.90
CA LYS A 129 10.70 6.76 21.83
C LYS A 129 11.53 5.57 21.31
N ASP A 130 11.00 4.73 20.43
CA ASP A 130 11.75 3.58 19.90
C ASP A 130 12.63 3.96 18.68
N MET A 131 12.52 5.19 18.15
CA MET A 131 13.38 5.71 17.07
C MET A 131 14.64 6.45 17.55
N ILE A 132 14.80 6.71 18.86
CA ILE A 132 15.97 7.44 19.41
C ILE A 132 17.03 6.48 19.99
N CYS A 133 16.81 5.16 19.97
CA CYS A 133 17.78 4.18 20.44
C CYS A 133 18.16 3.17 19.34
N ALA A 134 18.95 3.63 18.36
CA ALA A 134 19.81 2.80 17.51
C ALA A 134 21.08 3.57 17.13
#